data_AF-W7YIV9-F1
#
_entry.id   AF-W7YIV9-F1
#
_cell.length_a   1.000
_cell.length_b   1.000
_cell.length_c   1.000
_cell.angle_alpha   90.00
_cell.angle_beta   90.00
_cell.angle_gamma   90.00
#
_symmetry.space_group_name_H-M   'P 1'
#
loop_
_entity.id
_entity.type
_entity.pdbx_description
1 polymer ?
#
loop_
_entity_poly.entity_id
_entity_poly.type
_entity_poly.pdbx_seq_one_letter_code
_entity_poly.pdbx_strand_id
1 'polypeptide(L)'
;MEEISHTIQRISESFSTVSDASMRALHSADMGIDTLKQMNHQIHTISSTTEETVKRVSTLREYSQDIESALAVIFEISNQTKLLALNASIEAAHAGEHGAGFAVVAGEVRKLAEGTSRSTEQIGALLHNIQHESLRISEAMGNSSQEVRSGTSLSEGARTSFSNVVEMFRLVTGQIHDISAATEQMTANSEEVSATVIDIANIAKTTSDQTLQIDELTDQQLQIVRYLAESAVTLRDMTHHLRESVQQIKV
;
A
#
# COMPACT_ATOMS: atom_id res chain seq x y z
N MET A 1 33.10 27.16 -6.80
CA MET A 1 33.49 25.78 -7.12
C MET A 1 33.26 24.84 -5.95
N GLU A 2 33.83 25.11 -4.78
CA GLU A 2 33.48 24.37 -3.55
C GLU A 2 31.98 24.35 -3.28
N GLU A 3 31.28 25.47 -3.52
CA GLU A 3 29.83 25.56 -3.33
C GLU A 3 29.01 24.66 -4.28
N ILE A 4 29.46 24.50 -5.54
CA ILE A 4 28.81 23.63 -6.54
C ILE A 4 29.05 22.16 -6.16
N SER A 5 30.29 21.80 -5.82
CA SER A 5 30.62 20.45 -5.35
C SER A 5 29.83 20.08 -4.09
N HIS A 6 29.71 21.00 -3.13
CA HIS A 6 28.92 20.77 -1.92
C HIS A 6 27.42 20.64 -2.21
N THR A 7 26.91 21.34 -3.22
CA THR A 7 25.51 21.23 -3.65
C THR A 7 25.25 19.86 -4.31
N ILE A 8 26.15 19.42 -5.19
CA ILE A 8 26.08 18.10 -5.83
C ILE A 8 26.15 16.98 -4.78
N GLN A 9 27.05 17.09 -3.79
CA GLN A 9 27.16 16.14 -2.68
C GLN A 9 25.82 16.00 -1.92
N ARG A 10 25.20 17.13 -1.57
CA ARG A 10 23.89 17.14 -0.89
C ARG A 10 22.77 16.53 -1.73
N ILE A 11 22.80 16.75 -3.04
CA ILE A 11 21.84 16.16 -3.98
C ILE A 11 21.99 14.63 -3.97
N SER A 12 23.21 14.11 -4.05
CA SER A 12 23.49 12.67 -3.99
C SER A 12 23.05 12.03 -2.66
N GLU A 13 23.31 12.69 -1.53
CA GLU A 13 22.84 12.23 -0.20
C GLU A 13 21.31 12.20 -0.12
N SER A 14 20.65 13.21 -0.69
CA SER A 14 19.20 13.27 -0.76
C SER A 14 18.64 12.12 -1.61
N PHE A 15 19.23 11.82 -2.77
CA PHE A 15 18.79 10.69 -3.60
C PHE A 15 19.00 9.35 -2.92
N SER A 16 20.11 9.15 -2.21
CA SER A 16 20.32 7.94 -1.42
C SER A 16 19.19 7.74 -0.40
N THR A 17 18.81 8.82 0.30
CA THR A 17 17.72 8.80 1.28
C THR A 17 16.36 8.50 0.64
N VAL A 18 16.05 9.13 -0.50
CA VAL A 18 14.78 8.90 -1.21
C VAL A 18 14.74 7.49 -1.81
N SER A 19 15.86 6.96 -2.29
CA SER A 19 15.98 5.60 -2.82
C SER A 19 15.69 4.56 -1.73
N ASP A 20 16.32 4.71 -0.55
CA ASP A 20 16.07 3.85 0.59
C ASP A 20 14.61 3.92 1.07
N ALA A 21 14.04 5.12 1.16
CA ALA A 21 12.63 5.30 1.50
C ALA A 21 11.69 4.62 0.48
N SER A 22 12.02 4.73 -0.82
CA SER A 22 11.24 4.11 -1.91
C SER A 22 11.33 2.58 -1.86
N MET A 23 12.50 2.01 -1.59
CA MET A 23 12.68 0.56 -1.42
C MET A 23 11.89 0.03 -0.21
N ARG A 24 11.92 0.75 0.92
CA ARG A 24 11.13 0.37 2.10
C ARG A 24 9.63 0.45 1.82
N ALA A 25 9.18 1.46 1.09
CA ALA A 25 7.78 1.60 0.72
C ALA A 25 7.33 0.50 -0.26
N LEU A 26 8.15 0.15 -1.26
CA LEU A 26 7.92 -1.00 -2.15
C LEU A 26 7.77 -2.30 -1.36
N HIS A 27 8.71 -2.57 -0.46
CA HIS A 27 8.66 -3.76 0.38
C HIS A 27 7.38 -3.80 1.24
N SER A 28 6.99 -2.67 1.85
CA SER A 28 5.76 -2.58 2.62
C SER A 28 4.51 -2.79 1.77
N ALA A 29 4.50 -2.31 0.53
CA ALA A 29 3.39 -2.50 -0.39
C ALA A 29 3.27 -3.97 -0.83
N ASP A 30 4.40 -4.63 -1.12
CA ASP A 30 4.43 -6.07 -1.45
C ASP A 30 3.94 -6.93 -0.27
N MET A 31 4.36 -6.63 0.95
CA MET A 31 3.82 -7.28 2.15
C MET A 31 2.31 -7.03 2.32
N GLY A 32 1.85 -5.81 1.99
CA GLY A 32 0.43 -5.46 1.99
C GLY A 32 -0.37 -6.32 1.00
N ILE A 33 0.17 -6.52 -0.21
CA ILE A 33 -0.43 -7.39 -1.23
C ILE A 33 -0.49 -8.85 -0.75
N ASP A 34 0.57 -9.36 -0.12
CA ASP A 34 0.58 -10.73 0.40
C ASP A 34 -0.43 -10.92 1.54
N THR A 35 -0.49 -9.95 2.46
CA THR A 35 -1.49 -9.93 3.55
C THR A 35 -2.91 -9.94 3.00
N LEU A 36 -3.19 -9.19 1.93
CA LEU A 36 -4.49 -9.21 1.26
C LEU A 36 -4.81 -10.55 0.58
N LYS A 37 -3.81 -11.26 0.06
CA LYS A 37 -4.02 -12.63 -0.46
C LYS A 37 -4.43 -13.58 0.66
N GLN A 38 -3.74 -13.54 1.79
CA GLN A 38 -4.08 -14.34 2.97
C GLN A 38 -5.48 -14.01 3.50
N MET A 39 -5.81 -12.70 3.57
CA MET A 39 -7.15 -12.24 3.93
C MET A 39 -8.22 -12.78 2.99
N ASN A 40 -8.01 -12.73 1.67
CA ASN A 40 -8.98 -13.29 0.70
C ASN A 40 -9.19 -14.79 0.88
N HIS A 41 -8.11 -15.55 1.15
CA HIS A 41 -8.22 -16.97 1.46
C HIS A 41 -9.08 -17.23 2.72
N GLN A 42 -8.90 -16.41 3.74
CA GLN A 42 -9.68 -16.51 4.97
C GLN A 42 -11.15 -16.12 4.76
N ILE A 43 -11.42 -15.08 3.97
CA ILE A 43 -12.78 -14.71 3.56
C ILE A 43 -13.47 -15.85 2.80
N HIS A 44 -12.75 -16.51 1.89
CA HIS A 44 -13.30 -17.65 1.16
C HIS A 44 -13.64 -18.83 2.10
N THR A 45 -12.78 -19.08 3.08
CA THR A 45 -13.05 -20.08 4.14
C THR A 45 -14.30 -19.72 4.94
N ILE A 46 -14.47 -18.46 5.33
CA ILE A 46 -15.68 -17.97 6.04
C ILE A 46 -16.93 -18.11 5.17
N SER A 47 -16.83 -17.84 3.87
CA SER A 47 -17.94 -18.05 2.93
C SER A 47 -18.38 -19.51 2.91
N SER A 48 -17.43 -20.43 2.77
CA SER A 48 -17.71 -21.87 2.74
C SER A 48 -18.33 -22.37 4.05
N THR A 49 -17.85 -21.90 5.20
CA THR A 49 -18.40 -22.32 6.50
C THR A 49 -19.79 -21.73 6.75
N THR A 50 -20.05 -20.53 6.24
CA THR A 50 -21.38 -19.91 6.28
C THR A 50 -22.38 -20.72 5.43
N GLU A 51 -22.00 -21.09 4.21
CA GLU A 51 -22.82 -21.94 3.33
C GLU A 51 -23.11 -23.32 3.94
N GLU A 52 -22.10 -23.95 4.55
CA GLU A 52 -22.28 -25.21 5.26
C GLU A 52 -23.23 -25.06 6.45
N THR A 53 -23.12 -23.97 7.20
CA THR A 53 -24.00 -23.68 8.33
C THR A 53 -25.45 -23.52 7.88
N VAL A 54 -25.69 -22.78 6.80
CA VAL A 54 -27.03 -22.64 6.20
C VAL A 54 -27.62 -24.01 5.82
N LYS A 55 -26.81 -24.89 5.22
CA LYS A 55 -27.25 -26.24 4.86
C LYS A 55 -27.61 -27.07 6.10
N ARG A 56 -26.76 -27.05 7.14
CA ARG A 56 -26.99 -27.77 8.40
C ARG A 56 -28.26 -27.28 9.12
N VAL A 57 -28.51 -25.97 9.11
CA VAL A 57 -29.71 -25.36 9.68
C VAL A 57 -30.97 -25.76 8.89
N SER A 58 -30.88 -25.84 7.56
CA SER A 58 -31.99 -26.36 6.75
C SER A 58 -32.34 -27.80 7.10
N THR A 59 -31.33 -28.68 7.23
CA THR A 59 -31.54 -30.07 7.64
C THR A 59 -32.12 -30.17 9.07
N LEU A 60 -31.69 -29.32 10.00
CA LEU A 60 -32.26 -29.28 11.36
C LEU A 60 -33.76 -28.93 11.34
N ARG A 61 -34.15 -28.00 10.46
CA ARG A 61 -35.56 -27.62 10.26
C ARG A 61 -36.37 -28.78 9.68
N GLU A 62 -35.84 -29.52 8.70
CA GLU A 62 -36.48 -30.72 8.15
C GLU A 62 -36.70 -31.78 9.24
N TYR A 63 -35.66 -32.10 10.03
CA TYR A 63 -35.80 -33.03 11.16
C TYR A 63 -36.82 -32.55 12.20
N SER A 64 -36.89 -31.24 12.46
CA SER A 64 -37.87 -30.69 13.39
C SER A 64 -39.31 -30.86 12.88
N GLN A 65 -39.53 -30.74 11.57
CA GLN A 65 -40.83 -30.99 10.93
C GLN A 65 -41.21 -32.48 10.96
N ASP A 66 -40.25 -33.37 10.71
CA ASP A 66 -40.48 -34.82 10.79
C ASP A 66 -40.88 -35.25 12.22
N ILE A 67 -40.21 -34.71 13.25
CA ILE A 67 -40.54 -34.98 14.65
C ILE A 67 -41.92 -34.40 15.00
N GLU A 68 -42.26 -33.21 14.50
CA GLU A 68 -43.58 -32.60 14.70
C GLU A 68 -44.70 -33.47 14.13
N SER A 69 -44.50 -34.03 12.93
CA SER A 69 -45.44 -34.99 12.32
C SER A 69 -45.60 -36.26 13.16
N ALA A 70 -44.50 -36.82 13.68
CA ALA A 70 -44.55 -37.99 14.55
C ALA A 70 -45.27 -37.70 15.88
N LEU A 71 -45.05 -36.53 16.47
CA LEU A 71 -45.73 -36.11 17.70
C LEU A 71 -47.23 -35.93 17.51
N ALA A 72 -47.67 -35.42 16.34
CA ALA A 72 -49.09 -35.31 16.02
C ALA A 72 -49.78 -36.69 16.08
N VAL A 73 -49.14 -37.73 15.54
CA VAL A 73 -49.64 -39.12 15.63
C VAL A 73 -49.67 -39.61 17.08
N ILE A 74 -48.64 -39.35 17.88
CA ILE A 74 -48.61 -39.75 19.29
C ILE A 74 -49.71 -39.04 20.09
N PHE A 75 -49.96 -37.76 19.81
CA PHE A 75 -51.03 -36.98 20.42
C PHE A 75 -52.41 -37.55 20.06
N GLU A 76 -52.62 -37.96 18.81
CA GLU A 76 -53.84 -38.63 18.36
C GLU A 76 -54.04 -39.98 19.09
N ILE A 77 -53.00 -40.82 19.12
CA ILE A 77 -53.02 -42.11 19.85
C ILE A 77 -53.33 -41.90 21.33
N SER A 78 -52.71 -40.89 21.94
CA SER A 78 -52.92 -40.54 23.35
C SER A 78 -54.38 -40.11 23.60
N ASN A 79 -54.96 -39.27 22.73
CA ASN A 79 -56.37 -38.89 22.84
C ASN A 79 -57.32 -40.08 22.63
N GLN A 80 -57.02 -40.97 21.67
CA GLN A 80 -57.80 -42.18 21.45
C GLN A 80 -57.71 -43.14 22.64
N THR A 81 -56.52 -43.30 23.22
CA THR A 81 -56.29 -44.12 24.42
C THR A 81 -57.04 -43.56 25.62
N LYS A 82 -57.06 -42.23 25.78
CA LYS A 82 -57.84 -41.53 26.81
C LYS A 82 -59.34 -41.81 26.66
N LEU A 83 -59.87 -41.80 25.43
CA LEU A 83 -61.27 -42.13 25.15
C LEU A 83 -61.58 -43.62 25.40
N LEU A 84 -60.69 -44.52 24.98
CA LEU A 84 -60.82 -45.96 25.25
C LEU A 84 -60.82 -46.26 26.75
N ALA A 85 -59.92 -45.64 27.50
CA ALA A 85 -59.84 -45.77 28.95
C ALA A 85 -61.11 -45.23 29.63
N LEU A 86 -61.66 -44.12 29.15
CA LEU A 86 -62.93 -43.58 29.64
C LEU A 86 -64.08 -44.56 29.41
N ASN A 87 -64.20 -45.14 28.21
CA ASN A 87 -65.23 -46.14 27.91
C ASN A 87 -65.06 -47.39 28.78
N ALA A 88 -63.83 -47.84 29.00
CA ALA A 88 -63.55 -48.96 29.90
C ALA A 88 -63.90 -48.65 31.36
N SER A 89 -63.65 -47.43 31.84
CA SER A 89 -64.09 -46.99 33.18
C SER A 89 -65.61 -46.97 33.32
N ILE A 90 -66.33 -46.56 32.27
CA ILE A 90 -67.80 -46.57 32.25
C ILE A 90 -68.33 -48.00 32.31
N GLU A 91 -67.79 -48.90 31.49
CA GLU A 91 -68.23 -50.30 31.46
C GLU A 91 -67.89 -51.05 32.76
N ALA A 92 -66.73 -50.76 33.34
CA ALA A 92 -66.33 -51.28 34.65
C ALA A 92 -67.26 -50.81 35.77
N ALA A 93 -67.76 -49.57 35.72
CA ALA A 93 -68.78 -49.09 36.65
C ALA A 93 -70.13 -49.79 36.43
N HIS A 94 -70.47 -50.11 35.18
CA HIS A 94 -71.69 -50.85 34.83
C HIS A 94 -71.72 -52.28 35.38
N ALA A 95 -70.56 -52.94 35.44
CA ALA A 95 -70.39 -54.29 35.98
C ALA A 95 -70.43 -54.38 37.53
N GLY A 96 -70.59 -53.26 38.24
CA GLY A 96 -70.71 -53.23 39.71
C GLY A 96 -69.46 -53.76 40.42
N GLU A 97 -69.63 -54.60 41.45
CA GLU A 97 -68.51 -55.17 42.22
C GLU A 97 -67.55 -56.01 41.36
N HIS A 98 -68.04 -56.67 40.31
CA HIS A 98 -67.20 -57.49 39.42
C HIS A 98 -66.27 -56.64 38.53
N GLY A 99 -66.57 -55.35 38.35
CA GLY A 99 -65.77 -54.41 37.54
C GLY A 99 -64.77 -53.58 38.35
N ALA A 100 -64.75 -53.67 39.68
CA ALA A 100 -63.95 -52.79 40.54
C ALA A 100 -62.44 -52.80 40.20
N GLY A 101 -61.86 -53.97 39.93
CA GLY A 101 -60.45 -54.08 39.51
C GLY A 101 -60.18 -53.46 38.13
N PHE A 102 -61.11 -53.62 37.19
CA PHE A 102 -61.00 -53.02 35.85
C PHE A 102 -61.14 -51.50 35.89
N ALA A 103 -61.97 -50.95 36.79
CA ALA A 103 -62.12 -49.51 36.96
C ALA A 103 -60.81 -48.83 37.39
N VAL A 104 -60.03 -49.47 38.27
CA VAL A 104 -58.73 -48.97 38.72
C VAL A 104 -57.72 -48.95 37.55
N VAL A 105 -57.65 -50.04 36.78
CA VAL A 105 -56.74 -50.12 35.62
C VAL A 105 -57.12 -49.08 34.56
N ALA A 106 -58.41 -48.94 34.25
CA ALA A 106 -58.89 -47.95 33.29
C ALA A 106 -58.57 -46.50 33.74
N GLY A 107 -58.68 -46.20 35.04
CA GLY A 107 -58.26 -44.91 35.60
C GLY A 107 -56.76 -44.62 35.43
N GLU A 108 -55.90 -45.62 35.67
CA GLU A 108 -54.45 -45.46 35.49
C GLU A 108 -54.06 -45.31 34.02
N VAL A 109 -54.70 -46.07 33.10
CA VAL A 109 -54.50 -45.91 31.65
C VAL A 109 -54.93 -44.51 31.18
N ARG A 110 -56.05 -43.98 31.70
CA ARG A 110 -56.50 -42.62 31.38
C ARG A 110 -55.47 -41.58 31.82
N LYS A 111 -54.94 -41.73 33.04
CA LYS A 111 -53.94 -40.82 33.60
C LYS A 111 -52.62 -40.86 32.82
N LEU A 112 -52.18 -42.05 32.39
CA LEU A 112 -51.02 -42.21 31.50
C LEU A 112 -51.26 -41.52 30.16
N ALA A 113 -52.43 -41.71 29.56
CA ALA A 113 -52.80 -41.06 28.31
C ALA A 113 -52.81 -39.52 28.45
N GLU A 114 -53.43 -38.96 29.49
CA GLU A 114 -53.39 -37.52 29.78
C GLU A 114 -51.96 -37.00 29.97
N GLY A 115 -51.10 -37.78 30.64
CA GLY A 115 -49.68 -37.47 30.80
C GLY A 115 -48.94 -37.43 29.46
N THR A 116 -49.16 -38.43 28.60
CA THR A 116 -48.58 -38.47 27.24
C THR A 116 -49.00 -37.28 26.40
N SER A 117 -50.31 -36.93 26.38
CA SER A 117 -50.82 -35.76 25.64
C SER A 117 -50.10 -34.47 26.08
N ARG A 118 -49.96 -34.27 27.39
CA ARG A 118 -49.28 -33.09 27.94
C ARG A 118 -47.79 -33.05 27.56
N SER A 119 -47.11 -34.19 27.61
CA SER A 119 -45.72 -34.28 27.17
C SER A 119 -45.56 -34.00 25.68
N THR A 120 -46.45 -34.52 24.83
CA THR A 120 -46.41 -34.22 23.39
C THR A 120 -46.62 -32.74 23.08
N GLU A 121 -47.53 -32.06 23.80
CA GLU A 121 -47.73 -30.60 23.66
C GLU A 121 -46.48 -29.82 24.08
N GLN A 122 -45.84 -30.20 25.19
CA GLN A 122 -44.59 -29.58 25.65
C GLN A 122 -43.45 -29.76 24.64
N ILE A 123 -43.30 -30.96 24.06
CA ILE A 123 -42.29 -31.20 23.04
C ILE A 123 -42.61 -30.42 21.76
N GLY A 124 -43.89 -30.32 21.37
CA GLY A 124 -44.33 -29.49 20.23
C GLY A 124 -43.94 -28.02 20.39
N ALA A 125 -44.13 -27.45 21.58
CA ALA A 125 -43.70 -26.07 21.87
C ALA A 125 -42.17 -25.90 21.76
N LEU A 126 -41.39 -26.89 22.20
CA LEU A 126 -39.93 -26.88 22.05
C LEU A 126 -39.50 -26.94 20.58
N LEU A 127 -40.14 -27.78 19.76
CA LEU A 127 -39.87 -27.86 18.32
C LEU A 127 -40.18 -26.55 17.61
N HIS A 128 -41.28 -25.88 17.96
CA HIS A 128 -41.61 -24.58 17.40
C HIS A 128 -40.52 -23.54 17.71
N ASN A 129 -40.00 -23.54 18.94
CA ASN A 129 -38.87 -22.68 19.31
C ASN A 129 -37.60 -23.01 18.51
N ILE A 130 -37.29 -24.29 18.28
CA ILE A 130 -36.16 -24.73 17.46
C ILE A 130 -36.31 -24.28 16.00
N GLN A 131 -37.51 -24.40 15.43
CA GLN A 131 -37.80 -23.93 14.07
C GLN A 131 -37.62 -22.40 13.96
N HIS A 132 -38.14 -21.65 14.93
CA HIS A 132 -38.00 -20.20 14.97
C HIS A 132 -36.53 -19.77 15.08
N GLU A 133 -35.75 -20.39 15.97
CA GLU A 133 -34.33 -20.07 16.10
C GLU A 133 -33.54 -20.48 14.84
N SER A 134 -33.90 -21.58 14.18
CA SER A 134 -33.33 -21.99 12.89
C SER A 134 -33.55 -20.95 11.79
N LEU A 135 -34.73 -20.31 11.76
CA LEU A 135 -35.01 -19.21 10.83
C LEU A 135 -34.13 -17.99 11.13
N ARG A 136 -34.00 -17.60 12.40
CA ARG A 136 -33.14 -16.48 12.82
C ARG A 136 -31.67 -16.71 12.48
N ILE A 137 -31.17 -17.94 12.69
CA ILE A 137 -29.81 -18.32 12.28
C ILE A 137 -29.66 -18.20 10.76
N SER A 138 -30.65 -18.65 9.98
CA SER A 138 -30.61 -18.55 8.52
C SER A 138 -30.56 -17.10 8.04
N GLU A 139 -31.34 -16.21 8.64
CA GLU A 139 -31.31 -14.76 8.35
C GLU A 139 -29.95 -14.15 8.70
N ALA A 140 -29.42 -14.47 9.89
CA ALA A 140 -28.11 -14.00 10.33
C ALA A 140 -26.99 -14.46 9.38
N MET A 141 -27.02 -15.73 8.93
CA MET A 141 -26.09 -16.24 7.93
C MET A 141 -26.24 -15.57 6.57
N GLY A 142 -27.46 -15.19 6.17
CA GLY A 142 -27.71 -14.39 4.97
C GLY A 142 -27.02 -13.01 5.03
N ASN A 143 -27.12 -12.34 6.17
CA ASN A 143 -26.42 -11.08 6.41
C ASN A 143 -24.90 -11.28 6.44
N SER A 144 -24.39 -12.32 7.10
CA SER A 144 -22.96 -12.66 7.10
C SER A 144 -22.43 -12.92 5.68
N SER A 145 -23.21 -13.58 4.82
CA SER A 145 -22.85 -13.81 3.42
C SER A 145 -22.73 -12.49 2.63
N GLN A 146 -23.59 -11.50 2.92
CA GLN A 146 -23.49 -10.17 2.31
C GLN A 146 -22.24 -9.41 2.79
N GLU A 147 -21.94 -9.46 4.09
CA GLU A 147 -20.72 -8.85 4.65
C GLU A 147 -19.45 -9.48 4.06
N VAL A 148 -19.43 -10.80 3.89
CA VAL A 148 -18.34 -11.53 3.21
C VAL A 148 -18.12 -11.01 1.79
N ARG A 149 -19.19 -10.86 0.99
CA ARG A 149 -19.10 -10.31 -0.37
C ARG A 149 -18.55 -8.88 -0.38
N SER A 150 -19.03 -8.04 0.53
CA SER A 150 -18.55 -6.67 0.71
C SER A 150 -17.06 -6.65 1.06
N GLY A 151 -16.64 -7.50 2.01
CA GLY A 151 -15.24 -7.67 2.41
C GLY A 151 -14.33 -8.11 1.27
N THR A 152 -14.78 -9.05 0.42
CA THR A 152 -14.05 -9.43 -0.80
C THR A 152 -13.86 -8.25 -1.74
N SER A 153 -14.92 -7.46 -1.99
CA SER A 153 -14.83 -6.29 -2.86
C SER A 153 -13.88 -5.21 -2.31
N LEU A 154 -13.90 -4.96 -0.99
CA LEU A 154 -12.97 -4.03 -0.35
C LEU A 154 -11.53 -4.52 -0.45
N SER A 155 -11.30 -5.82 -0.22
CA SER A 155 -9.98 -6.43 -0.31
C SER A 155 -9.38 -6.30 -1.72
N GLU A 156 -10.21 -6.47 -2.76
CA GLU A 156 -9.80 -6.30 -4.15
C GLU A 156 -9.48 -4.83 -4.50
N GLY A 157 -10.26 -3.88 -3.97
CA GLY A 157 -9.96 -2.45 -4.09
C GLY A 157 -8.64 -2.07 -3.41
N ALA A 158 -8.38 -2.63 -2.23
CA ALA A 158 -7.10 -2.45 -1.53
C ALA A 158 -5.93 -3.05 -2.32
N ARG A 159 -6.11 -4.25 -2.91
CA ARG A 159 -5.09 -4.91 -3.74
C ARG A 159 -4.70 -4.05 -4.94
N THR A 160 -5.69 -3.49 -5.62
CA THR A 160 -5.48 -2.56 -6.74
C THR A 160 -4.73 -1.31 -6.30
N SER A 161 -5.10 -0.74 -5.15
CA SER A 161 -4.43 0.45 -4.59
C SER A 161 -2.96 0.18 -4.29
N PHE A 162 -2.63 -0.95 -3.65
CA PHE A 162 -1.23 -1.32 -3.42
C PHE A 162 -0.46 -1.59 -4.72
N SER A 163 -1.09 -2.19 -5.73
CA SER A 163 -0.47 -2.39 -7.05
C SER A 163 -0.09 -1.05 -7.68
N ASN A 164 -0.96 -0.05 -7.60
CA ASN A 164 -0.68 1.30 -8.10
C ASN A 164 0.47 1.96 -7.31
N VAL A 165 0.51 1.76 -5.99
CA VAL A 165 1.62 2.25 -5.15
C VAL A 165 2.95 1.64 -5.58
N VAL A 166 2.99 0.34 -5.86
CA VAL A 166 4.20 -0.34 -6.36
C VAL A 166 4.65 0.25 -7.69
N GLU A 167 3.73 0.50 -8.63
CA GLU A 167 4.06 1.12 -9.91
C GLU A 167 4.60 2.55 -9.75
N MET A 168 3.99 3.35 -8.88
CA MET A 168 4.44 4.71 -8.57
C MET A 168 5.85 4.73 -7.98
N PHE A 169 6.17 3.84 -7.05
CA PHE A 169 7.52 3.78 -6.49
C PHE A 169 8.56 3.25 -7.48
N ARG A 170 8.19 2.34 -8.39
CA ARG A 170 9.09 1.94 -9.49
C ARG A 170 9.45 3.11 -10.40
N LEU A 171 8.48 3.98 -10.71
CA LEU A 171 8.73 5.21 -11.46
C LEU A 171 9.70 6.14 -10.71
N VAL A 172 9.50 6.32 -9.41
CA VAL A 172 10.40 7.12 -8.55
C VAL A 172 11.81 6.54 -8.54
N THR A 173 11.97 5.23 -8.38
CA THR A 173 13.29 4.57 -8.45
C THR A 173 13.97 4.77 -9.80
N GLY A 174 13.22 4.72 -10.91
CA GLY A 174 13.74 5.03 -12.23
C GLY A 174 14.23 6.47 -12.35
N GLN A 175 13.43 7.44 -11.89
CA GLN A 175 13.82 8.85 -11.88
C GLN A 175 15.06 9.13 -11.03
N ILE A 176 15.21 8.45 -9.89
CA ILE A 176 16.42 8.56 -9.06
C ILE A 176 17.64 8.13 -9.86
N HIS A 177 17.56 7.03 -10.61
CA HIS A 177 18.67 6.56 -11.44
C HIS A 177 19.07 7.59 -12.51
N ASP A 178 18.08 8.14 -13.21
CA ASP A 178 18.30 9.17 -14.24
C ASP A 178 18.97 10.42 -13.65
N ILE A 179 18.50 10.88 -12.49
CA ILE A 179 19.06 12.10 -11.87
C ILE A 179 20.43 11.80 -11.24
N SER A 180 20.69 10.60 -10.72
CA SER A 180 22.04 10.19 -10.29
C SER A 180 23.04 10.28 -11.44
N ALA A 181 22.68 9.76 -12.63
CA ALA A 181 23.52 9.88 -13.82
C ALA A 181 23.76 11.35 -14.22
N ALA A 182 22.71 12.18 -14.20
CA ALA A 182 22.84 13.62 -14.47
C ALA A 182 23.74 14.33 -13.44
N THR A 183 23.71 13.89 -12.18
CA THR A 183 24.52 14.43 -11.08
C THR A 183 26.00 14.07 -11.26
N GLU A 184 26.30 12.84 -11.67
CA GLU A 184 27.67 12.42 -12.02
C GLU A 184 28.24 13.26 -13.18
N GLN A 185 27.44 13.48 -14.23
CA GLN A 185 27.84 14.35 -15.34
C GLN A 185 28.07 15.80 -14.88
N MET A 186 27.24 16.30 -13.96
CA MET A 186 27.40 17.64 -13.40
C MET A 186 28.69 17.78 -12.59
N THR A 187 29.10 16.74 -11.87
CA THR A 187 30.40 16.69 -11.17
C THR A 187 31.55 16.81 -12.15
N ALA A 188 31.54 15.99 -13.22
CA ALA A 188 32.59 16.02 -14.24
C ALA A 188 32.69 17.40 -14.93
N ASN A 189 31.55 17.97 -15.33
CA ASN A 189 31.51 19.31 -15.93
C ASN A 189 31.99 20.39 -14.96
N SER A 190 31.66 20.26 -13.68
CA SER A 190 32.15 21.18 -12.65
C SER A 190 33.68 21.10 -12.56
N GLU A 191 34.27 19.92 -12.49
CA GLU A 191 35.72 19.74 -12.46
C GLU A 191 36.42 20.34 -13.70
N GLU A 192 35.86 20.16 -14.89
CA GLU A 192 36.36 20.75 -16.14
C GLU A 192 36.31 22.28 -16.12
N VAL A 193 35.21 22.87 -15.63
CA VAL A 193 35.10 24.32 -15.43
C VAL A 193 36.15 24.81 -14.43
N SER A 194 36.46 24.04 -13.38
CA SER A 194 37.52 24.36 -12.42
C SER A 194 38.86 24.51 -13.11
N ALA A 195 39.22 23.49 -13.91
CA ALA A 195 40.48 23.46 -14.63
C ALA A 195 40.58 24.64 -15.60
N THR A 196 39.50 24.92 -16.33
CA THR A 196 39.43 26.04 -17.27
C THR A 196 39.62 27.39 -16.57
N VAL A 197 39.03 27.58 -15.37
CA VAL A 197 39.20 28.80 -14.58
C VAL A 197 40.66 28.96 -14.11
N ILE A 198 41.30 27.87 -13.71
CA ILE A 198 42.73 27.86 -13.35
C ILE A 198 43.59 28.26 -14.56
N ASP A 199 43.30 27.72 -15.74
CA ASP A 199 44.02 28.05 -16.97
C ASP A 199 43.85 29.52 -17.36
N ILE A 200 42.62 30.07 -17.26
CA ILE A 200 42.36 31.50 -17.50
C ILE A 200 43.16 32.36 -16.51
N ALA A 201 43.22 31.99 -15.23
CA ALA A 201 44.00 32.71 -14.24
C ALA A 201 45.50 32.70 -14.58
N ASN A 202 46.03 31.57 -15.06
CA ASN A 202 47.42 31.46 -15.51
C ASN A 202 47.68 32.34 -16.75
N ILE A 203 46.80 32.30 -17.75
CA ILE A 203 46.89 33.15 -18.95
C ILE A 203 46.85 34.63 -18.59
N ALA A 204 45.94 35.03 -17.70
CA ALA A 204 45.82 36.41 -17.24
C ALA A 204 47.10 36.87 -16.53
N LYS A 205 47.70 36.01 -15.71
CA LYS A 205 48.99 36.28 -15.05
C LYS A 205 50.11 36.46 -16.07
N THR A 206 50.27 35.53 -17.02
CA THR A 206 51.28 35.64 -18.08
C THR A 206 51.08 36.90 -18.93
N THR A 207 49.84 37.24 -19.26
CA THR A 207 49.52 38.46 -20.01
C THR A 207 49.91 39.71 -19.23
N SER A 208 49.67 39.73 -17.91
CA SER A 208 50.11 40.82 -17.03
C SER A 208 51.64 40.94 -17.02
N ASP A 209 52.36 39.83 -16.87
CA ASP A 209 53.83 39.82 -16.86
C ASP A 209 54.40 40.31 -18.20
N GLN A 210 53.83 39.86 -19.32
CA GLN A 210 54.20 40.31 -20.67
C GLN A 210 53.94 41.82 -20.86
N THR A 211 52.84 42.33 -20.30
CA THR A 211 52.52 43.77 -20.38
C THR A 211 53.55 44.60 -19.64
N LEU A 212 54.00 44.15 -18.45
CA LEU A 212 55.09 44.80 -17.72
C LEU A 212 56.40 44.78 -18.51
N GLN A 213 56.71 43.67 -19.18
CA GLN A 213 57.90 43.56 -20.02
C GLN A 213 57.84 44.49 -21.24
N ILE A 214 56.66 44.64 -21.86
CA ILE A 214 56.46 45.58 -22.96
C ILE A 214 56.64 47.02 -22.48
N ASP A 215 56.17 47.38 -21.28
CA ASP A 215 56.37 48.70 -20.70
C ASP A 215 57.87 49.03 -20.53
N GLU A 216 58.65 48.09 -19.99
CA GLU A 216 60.11 48.24 -19.87
C GLU A 216 60.80 48.40 -21.22
N LEU A 217 60.44 47.58 -22.22
CA LEU A 217 60.97 47.69 -23.58
C LEU A 217 60.60 49.02 -24.23
N THR A 218 59.40 49.53 -23.95
CA THR A 218 58.94 50.83 -24.47
C THR A 218 59.75 51.98 -23.87
N ASP A 219 60.11 51.93 -22.59
CA ASP A 219 61.00 52.91 -21.97
C ASP A 219 62.41 52.86 -22.57
N GLN A 220 62.97 51.66 -22.77
CA GLN A 220 64.26 51.49 -23.46
C GLN A 220 64.22 52.04 -24.89
N GLN A 221 63.14 51.76 -25.62
CA GLN A 221 62.96 52.25 -26.98
C GLN A 221 62.88 53.78 -27.02
N LEU A 222 62.20 54.41 -26.05
CA LEU A 222 62.15 55.86 -25.91
C LEU A 222 63.55 56.45 -25.68
N GLN A 223 64.39 55.80 -24.86
CA GLN A 223 65.78 56.24 -24.65
C GLN A 223 66.61 56.16 -25.93
N ILE A 224 66.49 55.08 -26.71
CA ILE A 224 67.18 54.92 -28.00
C ILE A 224 66.74 56.00 -29.00
N VAL A 225 65.44 56.29 -29.06
CA VAL A 225 64.89 57.34 -29.93
C VAL A 225 65.45 58.73 -29.54
N ARG A 226 65.57 59.03 -28.24
CA ARG A 226 66.20 60.27 -27.77
C ARG A 226 67.67 60.35 -28.18
N TYR A 227 68.43 59.27 -28.02
CA TYR A 227 69.83 59.22 -28.43
C TYR A 227 70.01 59.38 -29.95
N LEU A 228 69.14 58.76 -30.76
CA LEU A 228 69.13 58.93 -32.21
C LEU A 228 68.84 60.38 -32.62
N ALA A 229 67.89 61.03 -31.95
CA ALA A 229 67.58 62.44 -32.20
C ALA A 229 68.78 63.35 -31.90
N GLU A 230 69.47 63.12 -30.77
CA GLU A 230 70.69 63.85 -30.41
C GLU A 230 71.83 63.62 -31.40
N SER A 231 72.03 62.36 -31.83
CA SER A 231 73.02 62.00 -32.84
C SER A 231 72.73 62.66 -34.19
N ALA A 232 71.46 62.74 -34.60
CA ALA A 232 71.04 63.41 -35.82
C ALA A 232 71.31 64.92 -35.77
N VAL A 233 71.10 65.57 -34.61
CA VAL A 233 71.48 66.97 -34.37
C VAL A 233 72.99 67.13 -34.52
N THR A 234 73.78 66.27 -33.88
CA THR A 234 75.25 66.30 -33.97
C THR A 234 75.74 66.13 -35.40
N LEU A 235 75.17 65.18 -36.16
CA LEU A 235 75.52 64.94 -37.56
C LEU A 235 75.14 66.14 -38.45
N ARG A 236 74.00 66.77 -38.21
CA ARG A 236 73.58 68.00 -38.89
C ARG A 236 74.59 69.13 -38.63
N ASP A 237 75.06 69.27 -37.41
CA ASP A 237 76.02 70.31 -37.04
C ASP A 237 77.40 70.02 -37.66
N MET A 238 77.85 68.76 -37.67
CA MET A 238 79.07 68.34 -38.39
C MET A 238 78.98 68.59 -39.90
N THR A 239 77.85 68.29 -40.53
CA THR A 239 77.64 68.54 -41.96
C THR A 239 77.59 70.03 -42.27
N HIS A 240 77.05 70.86 -41.37
CA HIS A 240 77.14 72.33 -41.47
C HIS A 240 78.60 72.81 -41.44
N HIS A 241 79.39 72.35 -40.46
CA HIS A 241 80.81 72.70 -40.37
C HIS A 241 81.64 72.22 -41.57
N LEU A 242 81.38 71.01 -42.07
CA LEU A 242 82.00 70.52 -43.30
C LEU A 242 81.66 71.41 -44.50
N ARG A 243 80.40 71.85 -44.62
CA ARG A 243 79.96 72.76 -45.69
C ARG A 243 80.64 74.13 -45.59
N GLU A 244 80.75 74.69 -44.39
CA GLU A 244 81.50 75.94 -44.15
C GLU A 244 82.98 75.79 -44.53
N SER A 245 83.61 74.68 -44.11
CA SER A 245 85.01 74.39 -44.42
C SER A 245 85.25 74.25 -45.93
N VAL A 246 84.36 73.60 -46.66
CA VAL A 246 84.42 73.48 -48.13
C VAL A 246 84.21 74.84 -48.81
N GLN A 247 83.36 75.72 -48.26
CA GLN A 247 83.21 77.08 -48.77
C GLN A 247 84.48 77.94 -48.60
N GLN A 248 85.27 77.71 -47.55
CA GLN A 248 86.57 78.37 -47.39
C GLN A 248 87.64 77.88 -48.39
N ILE A 249 87.48 76.66 -48.93
CA ILE A 249 88.40 76.07 -49.91
C ILE A 249 88.01 76.45 -51.35
N LYS A 250 86.73 76.75 -51.62
CA LYS A 250 86.29 77.34 -52.89
C LYS A 250 86.64 78.83 -52.94
N VAL A 251 87.89 79.10 -53.29
CA VAL A 251 88.34 80.34 -53.96
C VAL A 251 88.10 80.20 -55.45
#